data_AF-A0A941SIA3-F1
#
_entry.id   AF-A0A941SIA3-F1
#
_cell.length_a   1.000
_cell.length_b   1.000
_cell.length_c   1.000
_cell.angle_alpha   90.00
_cell.angle_beta   90.00
_cell.angle_gamma   90.00
#
_symmetry.space_group_name_H-M   'P 1'
#
loop_
_entity.id
_entity.type
_entity.pdbx_description
1 polymer ?
#
loop_
_entity_poly.entity_id
_entity_poly.type
_entity_poly.pdbx_seq_one_letter_code
_entity_poly.pdbx_strand_id
1 'polypeptide(L)'
;MSAIGTSAAATRHHRHRARALDDEQRLGRMLLAPAVIYIVALVGFPFFLAIFYSVSDATVGSTSLDFVGLLNYERILHDPTFWTSLQNALVFTIVSQALVVVLGTILAMALFKDFPGKWIVRLLILLPWVAPISLGSIG
;
A
#
# COMPACT_ATOMS: atom_id res chain seq x y z
N MET A 1 70.81 -19.75 0.53
CA MET A 1 70.27 -18.92 -0.58
C MET A 1 69.47 -19.80 -1.53
N SER A 2 68.15 -19.86 -1.37
CA SER A 2 67.18 -20.19 -2.42
C SER A 2 65.80 -19.97 -1.83
N ALA A 3 65.22 -18.82 -2.14
CA ALA A 3 63.93 -18.37 -1.65
C ALA A 3 62.82 -18.85 -2.59
N ILE A 4 61.77 -19.42 -2.00
CA ILE A 4 60.37 -18.97 -2.13
C ILE A 4 59.96 -18.55 -3.55
N GLY A 5 59.25 -19.44 -4.26
CA GLY A 5 58.81 -19.16 -5.63
C GLY A 5 57.55 -19.88 -6.09
N THR A 6 56.61 -20.27 -5.21
CA THR A 6 55.41 -21.03 -5.64
C THR A 6 54.07 -20.62 -5.02
N SER A 7 53.93 -19.41 -4.46
CA SER A 7 52.66 -18.93 -3.88
C SER A 7 52.18 -17.59 -4.44
N ALA A 8 51.95 -17.52 -5.76
CA ALA A 8 51.40 -16.31 -6.39
C ALA A 8 50.30 -16.55 -7.44
N ALA A 9 50.02 -17.81 -7.80
CA ALA A 9 49.10 -18.12 -8.90
C ALA A 9 47.64 -18.35 -8.45
N ALA A 10 47.38 -18.67 -7.19
CA ALA A 10 46.04 -19.09 -6.73
C ALA A 10 45.06 -17.96 -6.40
N THR A 11 45.52 -16.71 -6.29
CA THR A 11 44.71 -15.59 -5.76
C THR A 11 44.06 -14.68 -6.81
N ARG A 12 44.33 -14.88 -8.12
CA ARG A 12 43.79 -13.99 -9.17
C ARG A 12 42.39 -14.33 -9.67
N HIS A 13 41.90 -15.56 -9.45
CA HIS A 13 40.64 -16.02 -10.04
C HIS A 13 39.37 -15.54 -9.33
N HIS A 14 39.46 -15.04 -8.08
CA HIS A 14 38.29 -14.61 -7.29
C HIS A 14 37.82 -13.18 -7.58
N ARG A 15 38.64 -12.33 -8.22
CA ARG A 15 38.30 -10.91 -8.44
C ARG A 15 37.33 -10.67 -9.60
N HIS A 16 37.18 -11.61 -10.54
CA HIS A 16 36.29 -11.44 -11.68
C HIS A 16 34.80 -11.70 -11.37
N ARG A 17 34.49 -12.48 -10.32
CA ARG A 17 33.11 -12.68 -9.87
C ARG A 17 32.49 -11.45 -9.21
N ALA A 18 33.31 -10.52 -8.73
CA ALA A 18 32.85 -9.30 -8.08
C ALA A 18 32.31 -8.24 -9.06
N ARG A 19 32.62 -8.33 -10.36
CA ARG A 19 32.10 -7.41 -11.39
C ARG A 19 30.75 -7.84 -11.98
N ALA A 20 30.33 -9.09 -11.79
CA ALA A 20 28.97 -9.53 -12.11
C ALA A 20 27.92 -8.96 -11.12
N LEU A 21 28.39 -8.39 -10.01
CA LEU A 21 27.60 -7.69 -9.00
C LEU A 21 27.53 -6.17 -9.26
N ASP A 22 28.26 -5.62 -10.23
CA ASP A 22 28.13 -4.19 -10.61
C ASP A 22 26.75 -3.87 -11.23
N ASP A 23 25.95 -4.90 -11.50
CA ASP A 23 24.56 -4.80 -11.93
C ASP A 23 23.57 -5.26 -10.85
N GLU A 24 23.93 -5.25 -9.57
CA GLU A 24 23.03 -5.57 -8.45
C GLU A 24 21.73 -4.73 -8.50
N GLN A 25 21.84 -3.48 -8.98
CA GLN A 25 20.67 -2.61 -9.23
C GLN A 25 19.85 -3.02 -10.45
N ARG A 26 20.45 -3.61 -11.49
CA ARG A 26 19.73 -4.14 -12.66
C ARG A 26 19.10 -5.49 -12.38
N LEU A 27 19.82 -6.37 -11.68
CA LEU A 27 19.31 -7.65 -11.18
C LEU A 27 18.14 -7.41 -10.22
N GLY A 28 18.29 -6.48 -9.27
CA GLY A 28 17.20 -6.06 -8.37
C GLY A 28 16.00 -5.51 -9.13
N ARG A 29 16.21 -4.66 -10.15
CA ARG A 29 15.13 -4.16 -11.01
C ARG A 29 14.46 -5.27 -11.84
N MET A 30 15.21 -6.22 -12.40
CA MET A 30 14.65 -7.34 -13.16
C MET A 30 13.86 -8.32 -12.29
N LEU A 31 14.29 -8.54 -11.05
CA LEU A 31 13.58 -9.37 -10.08
C LEU A 31 12.30 -8.69 -9.57
N LEU A 32 12.34 -7.37 -9.36
CA LEU A 32 11.17 -6.59 -8.93
C LEU A 32 10.20 -6.27 -10.09
N ALA A 33 10.68 -6.18 -11.32
CA ALA A 33 9.89 -5.85 -12.51
C ALA A 33 8.61 -6.69 -12.65
N PRO A 34 8.61 -8.04 -12.58
CA PRO A 34 7.38 -8.82 -12.71
C PRO A 34 6.36 -8.53 -11.60
N ALA A 35 6.81 -8.32 -10.37
CA ALA A 35 5.93 -7.96 -9.25
C ALA A 35 5.30 -6.57 -9.46
N VAL A 36 6.10 -5.59 -9.87
CA VAL A 36 5.62 -4.23 -10.14
C VAL A 36 4.66 -4.22 -11.33
N ILE A 37 5.00 -4.90 -12.44
CA ILE A 37 4.13 -5.03 -13.61
C ILE A 37 2.81 -5.66 -13.22
N TYR A 38 2.84 -6.72 -12.40
CA TYR A 38 1.63 -7.38 -11.93
C TYR A 38 0.74 -6.46 -11.09
N ILE A 39 1.32 -5.72 -10.14
CA ILE A 39 0.59 -4.73 -9.32
C ILE A 39 -0.01 -3.63 -10.21
N VAL A 40 0.77 -3.08 -11.14
CA VAL A 40 0.31 -2.04 -12.06
C VAL A 40 -0.78 -2.56 -12.99
N ALA A 41 -0.68 -3.80 -13.47
CA ALA A 41 -1.71 -4.40 -14.29
C ALA A 41 -3.01 -4.61 -13.52
N LEU A 42 -2.95 -5.08 -12.26
CA LEU A 42 -4.15 -5.36 -11.47
C LEU A 42 -4.79 -4.12 -10.85
N VAL A 43 -4.00 -3.16 -10.40
CA VAL A 43 -4.49 -1.95 -9.72
C VAL A 43 -4.59 -0.79 -10.70
N GLY A 44 -3.57 -0.61 -11.54
CA GLY A 44 -3.53 0.45 -12.53
C GLY A 44 -4.59 0.29 -13.60
N PHE A 45 -4.81 -0.92 -14.14
CA PHE A 45 -5.84 -1.13 -15.17
C PHE A 45 -7.25 -0.69 -14.72
N PRO A 46 -7.83 -1.18 -13.61
CA PRO A 46 -9.16 -0.73 -13.17
C PRO A 46 -9.15 0.74 -12.74
N PHE A 47 -8.03 1.27 -12.26
CA PHE A 47 -7.91 2.69 -11.93
C PHE A 47 -8.02 3.59 -13.18
N PHE A 48 -7.29 3.26 -14.25
CA PHE A 48 -7.41 3.99 -15.51
C PHE A 48 -8.80 3.84 -16.13
N LEU A 49 -9.40 2.65 -16.02
CA LEU A 49 -10.76 2.42 -16.46
C LEU A 49 -11.76 3.27 -15.66
N ALA A 50 -11.59 3.40 -14.34
CA ALA A 50 -12.41 4.25 -13.50
C ALA A 50 -12.27 5.74 -13.87
N ILE A 51 -11.06 6.21 -14.21
CA ILE A 51 -10.85 7.57 -14.74
C ILE A 51 -11.55 7.75 -16.09
N PHE A 52 -11.46 6.76 -16.98
CA PHE A 52 -12.14 6.83 -18.27
C PHE A 52 -13.68 6.85 -18.10
N TYR A 53 -14.20 6.09 -17.14
CA TYR A 53 -15.62 6.10 -16.81
C TYR A 53 -16.08 7.37 -16.10
N SER A 54 -15.24 8.04 -15.31
CA SER A 54 -15.65 9.29 -14.65
C SER A 54 -15.93 10.43 -15.64
N VAL A 55 -15.31 10.39 -16.82
CA VAL A 55 -15.52 11.36 -17.91
C VAL A 55 -16.49 10.89 -19.00
N SER A 56 -17.01 9.66 -18.87
CA SER A 56 -17.96 9.07 -19.82
C SER A 56 -19.33 8.92 -19.16
N ASP A 57 -20.40 8.86 -19.96
CA ASP A 57 -21.75 8.58 -19.49
C ASP A 57 -21.92 7.07 -19.35
N ALA A 58 -21.26 6.51 -18.34
CA ALA A 58 -21.32 5.11 -18.01
C ALA A 58 -22.55 4.85 -17.11
N THR A 59 -23.75 4.96 -17.67
CA THR A 59 -24.98 4.62 -16.94
C THR A 59 -25.15 3.10 -16.89
N VAL A 60 -25.42 2.56 -15.69
CA VAL A 60 -25.66 1.13 -15.47
C VAL A 60 -26.98 0.73 -16.16
N GLY A 61 -26.89 0.34 -17.43
CA GLY A 61 -28.05 -0.06 -18.25
C GLY A 61 -28.07 0.51 -19.68
N SER A 62 -27.22 1.48 -20.03
CA SER A 62 -27.08 1.94 -21.42
C SER A 62 -25.92 1.23 -22.13
N THR A 63 -26.11 0.88 -23.40
CA THR A 63 -25.04 0.33 -24.27
C THR A 63 -24.20 1.44 -24.91
N SER A 64 -24.60 2.71 -24.77
CA SER A 64 -23.85 3.87 -25.25
C SER A 64 -22.87 4.35 -24.19
N LEU A 65 -21.59 4.38 -24.55
CA LEU A 65 -20.50 5.03 -23.81
C LEU A 65 -20.28 6.40 -24.44
N ASP A 66 -21.13 7.37 -24.12
CA ASP A 66 -21.01 8.71 -24.66
C ASP A 66 -20.00 9.50 -23.84
N PHE A 67 -18.99 10.07 -24.50
CA PHE A 67 -17.98 10.89 -23.82
C PHE A 67 -18.58 12.25 -23.47
N VAL A 68 -18.89 12.46 -22.18
CA VAL A 68 -19.49 13.69 -21.64
C VAL A 68 -18.47 14.64 -21.01
N GLY A 69 -17.18 14.28 -21.05
CA GLY A 69 -16.09 15.11 -20.56
C GLY A 69 -16.22 15.42 -19.07
N LEU A 70 -16.28 16.71 -18.71
CA LEU A 70 -16.32 17.16 -17.32
C LEU A 70 -17.73 17.38 -16.75
N LEU A 71 -18.79 17.11 -17.54
CA LEU A 71 -20.16 17.36 -17.11
C LEU A 71 -20.55 16.57 -15.85
N ASN A 72 -20.01 15.36 -15.68
CA ASN A 72 -20.21 14.57 -14.47
C ASN A 72 -19.68 15.28 -13.21
N TYR A 73 -18.52 15.92 -13.32
CA TYR A 73 -17.94 16.68 -12.21
C TYR A 73 -18.73 17.94 -11.91
N GLU A 74 -19.17 18.68 -12.93
CA GLU A 74 -20.01 19.87 -12.73
C GLU A 74 -21.34 19.52 -12.05
N ARG A 75 -22.00 18.43 -12.45
CA ARG A 75 -23.23 17.94 -11.80
C ARG A 75 -23.02 17.64 -10.33
N ILE A 76 -21.95 16.92 -9.98
CA ILE A 76 -21.63 16.55 -8.59
C ILE A 76 -21.31 17.80 -7.74
N LEU A 77 -20.57 18.76 -8.30
CA LEU A 77 -20.21 19.99 -7.57
C LEU A 77 -21.42 20.87 -7.24
N HIS A 78 -22.50 20.79 -8.02
CA HIS A 78 -23.75 21.50 -7.74
C HIS A 78 -24.72 20.69 -6.87
N ASP A 79 -24.41 19.44 -6.55
CA ASP A 79 -25.27 18.59 -5.72
C ASP A 79 -25.04 18.89 -4.22
N PRO A 80 -26.05 19.42 -3.49
CA PRO A 80 -25.94 19.66 -2.05
C PRO A 80 -25.75 18.37 -1.24
N THR A 81 -26.23 17.23 -1.74
CA THR A 81 -26.06 15.93 -1.08
C THR A 81 -24.62 15.46 -1.14
N PHE A 82 -23.89 15.77 -2.23
CA PHE A 82 -22.46 15.49 -2.34
C PHE A 82 -21.67 16.23 -1.26
N TRP A 83 -21.90 17.54 -1.11
CA TRP A 83 -21.18 18.35 -0.10
C TRP A 83 -21.50 17.91 1.33
N THR A 84 -22.76 17.59 1.60
CA THR A 84 -23.16 17.08 2.91
C THR A 84 -22.47 15.74 3.22
N SER A 85 -22.48 14.81 2.26
CA SER A 85 -21.81 13.52 2.38
C SER A 85 -20.29 13.66 2.53
N LEU A 86 -19.68 14.56 1.75
CA LEU A 86 -18.24 14.85 1.80
C LEU A 86 -17.84 15.42 3.17
N GLN A 87 -18.60 16.40 3.69
CA GLN A 87 -18.34 16.97 5.00
C GLN A 87 -18.46 15.91 6.10
N ASN A 88 -19.51 15.08 6.06
CA ASN A 88 -19.69 14.00 7.02
C ASN A 88 -18.54 13.00 6.98
N ALA A 89 -18.12 12.58 5.78
CA ALA A 89 -17.00 11.65 5.60
C ALA A 89 -15.68 12.25 6.11
N LEU A 90 -15.41 13.52 5.83
CA LEU A 90 -14.21 14.22 6.30
C LEU A 90 -14.21 14.39 7.82
N VAL A 91 -15.31 14.87 8.41
CA VAL A 91 -15.45 15.03 9.86
C VAL A 91 -15.28 13.68 10.56
N PHE A 92 -15.97 12.64 10.08
CA PHE A 92 -15.84 11.30 10.63
C PHE A 92 -14.40 10.79 10.54
N THR A 93 -13.76 10.89 9.38
CA THR A 93 -12.40 10.40 9.16
C THR A 93 -11.39 11.15 10.04
N ILE A 94 -11.47 12.48 10.11
CA ILE A 94 -10.55 13.30 10.90
C ILE A 94 -10.71 13.02 12.40
N VAL A 95 -11.95 13.01 12.90
CA VAL A 95 -12.23 12.76 14.33
C VAL A 95 -11.83 11.34 14.70
N SER A 96 -12.20 10.35 13.89
CA SER A 96 -11.83 8.95 14.09
C SER A 96 -10.31 8.78 14.09
N GLN A 97 -9.61 9.31 13.08
CA GLN A 97 -8.17 9.19 12.96
C GLN A 97 -7.43 9.89 14.10
N ALA A 98 -7.88 11.08 14.51
CA ALA A 98 -7.32 11.79 15.65
C ALA A 98 -7.46 10.95 16.94
N LEU A 99 -8.64 10.38 17.17
CA LEU A 99 -8.90 9.53 18.33
C LEU A 99 -8.01 8.26 18.30
N VAL A 100 -7.90 7.60 17.15
CA VAL A 100 -7.05 6.41 16.97
C VAL A 100 -5.59 6.73 17.24
N VAL A 101 -5.07 7.86 16.72
CA VAL A 101 -3.68 8.27 16.96
C VAL A 101 -3.43 8.58 18.43
N VAL A 102 -4.33 9.32 19.08
CA VAL A 102 -4.20 9.67 20.51
C VAL A 102 -4.26 8.43 21.39
N LEU A 103 -5.32 7.62 21.25
CA LEU A 103 -5.48 6.40 22.06
C LEU A 103 -4.39 5.37 21.76
N GLY A 104 -4.03 5.19 20.49
CA GLY A 104 -2.96 4.31 20.07
C GLY A 104 -1.61 4.72 20.64
N THR A 105 -1.31 6.02 20.70
CA THR A 105 -0.09 6.55 21.31
C THR A 105 -0.07 6.34 22.82
N ILE A 106 -1.17 6.65 23.52
CA ILE A 106 -1.30 6.40 24.97
C ILE A 106 -1.08 4.91 25.26
N LEU A 107 -1.69 4.03 24.47
CA LEU A 107 -1.58 2.60 24.62
C LEU A 107 -0.16 2.09 24.32
N ALA A 108 0.49 2.62 23.28
CA ALA A 108 1.89 2.31 22.96
C ALA A 108 2.84 2.71 24.10
N MET A 109 2.65 3.91 24.70
CA MET A 109 3.42 4.37 25.85
C MET A 109 3.16 3.49 27.09
N ALA A 110 1.91 3.07 27.33
CA ALA A 110 1.57 2.15 28.41
C ALA A 110 2.24 0.77 28.22
N LEU A 111 2.27 0.27 26.98
CA LEU A 111 2.92 -0.99 26.62
C LEU A 111 4.45 -0.91 26.57
N PHE A 112 5.03 0.28 26.59
CA PHE A 112 6.48 0.46 26.60
C PHE A 112 7.11 -0.04 27.90
N LYS A 113 6.43 0.14 29.04
CA LYS A 113 6.86 -0.45 30.33
C LYS A 113 6.52 -1.94 30.38
N ASP A 114 7.38 -2.73 31.03
CA ASP A 114 7.12 -4.15 31.25
C ASP A 114 6.27 -4.34 32.51
N PHE A 115 5.07 -4.90 32.34
CA PHE A 115 4.13 -5.21 33.41
C PHE A 115 3.56 -6.62 33.24
N PRO A 116 3.22 -7.31 34.35
CA PRO A 116 2.61 -8.63 34.29
C PRO A 116 1.23 -8.55 33.62
N GLY A 117 0.97 -9.38 32.61
CA GLY A 117 -0.29 -9.39 31.85
C GLY A 117 -0.28 -8.66 30.49
N LYS A 118 0.86 -8.07 30.09
CA LYS A 118 1.05 -7.39 28.79
C LYS A 118 0.65 -8.21 27.56
N TRP A 119 0.79 -9.54 27.61
CA TRP A 119 0.39 -10.43 26.53
C TRP A 119 -1.13 -10.45 26.28
N ILE A 120 -1.95 -10.40 27.34
CA ILE A 120 -3.41 -10.36 27.22
C ILE A 120 -3.85 -9.05 26.57
N VAL A 121 -3.26 -7.92 26.98
CA VAL A 121 -3.56 -6.61 26.38
C VAL A 121 -3.20 -6.61 24.89
N ARG A 122 -2.02 -7.13 24.51
CA ARG A 122 -1.64 -7.29 23.09
C ARG A 122 -2.62 -8.17 22.32
N LEU A 123 -3.07 -9.28 22.91
CA LEU A 123 -4.05 -10.17 22.29
C LEU A 123 -5.37 -9.44 22.04
N LEU A 124 -5.90 -8.73 23.04
CA LEU A 124 -7.16 -7.99 22.94
C LEU A 124 -7.12 -6.86 21.88
N ILE A 125 -5.97 -6.21 21.69
CA ILE A 125 -5.80 -5.16 20.66
C ILE A 125 -5.69 -5.76 19.25
N LEU A 126 -5.10 -6.95 19.13
CA LEU A 126 -4.92 -7.64 17.84
C LEU A 126 -6.18 -8.40 17.41
N LEU A 127 -7.00 -8.85 18.35
CA LEU A 127 -8.21 -9.63 18.09
C LEU A 127 -9.15 -8.99 17.04
N PRO A 128 -9.47 -7.68 17.11
CA PRO A 128 -10.35 -7.02 16.15
C PRO A 128 -9.77 -6.98 14.74
N TRP A 129 -8.44 -6.99 14.60
CA TRP A 129 -7.78 -6.97 13.30
C TRP A 129 -7.84 -8.34 12.60
N VAL A 130 -7.88 -9.42 13.38
CA VAL A 130 -8.01 -10.79 12.86
C VAL A 130 -9.48 -11.17 12.64
N ALA A 131 -10.40 -10.54 13.37
CA ALA A 131 -11.83 -10.79 13.23
C ALA A 131 -12.34 -10.35 11.84
N PRO A 132 -13.06 -11.21 11.11
CA PRO A 132 -13.71 -10.81 9.86
C PRO A 132 -14.73 -9.70 10.13
N ILE A 133 -14.67 -8.64 9.34
CA ILE A 133 -15.57 -7.48 9.43
C ILE A 133 -17.05 -7.91 9.29
N SER A 134 -17.31 -9.06 8.63
CA SER A 134 -18.63 -9.66 8.45
C SER A 134 -19.31 -10.15 9.74
N LEU A 135 -18.56 -10.42 10.82
CA LEU A 135 -19.16 -10.80 12.10
C LEU A 135 -19.88 -9.62 12.78
N GLY A 136 -19.48 -8.38 12.47
CA GLY A 136 -20.07 -7.17 13.06
C GLY A 136 -21.33 -6.67 12.35
N SER A 137 -21.63 -7.17 11.15
CA SER A 137 -22.80 -6.74 10.35
C SER A 137 -24.01 -7.68 10.49
N ILE A 138 -23.92 -8.72 11.31
CA ILE A 138 -25.06 -9.57 11.67
C ILE A 138 -25.59 -9.04 13.01
N GLY A 139 -26.49 -8.05 12.93
CA GLY A 139 -27.14 -7.40 14.07
C GLY A 139 -28.11 -6.34 13.59
#